data_AF-A0A8J6IJW4-F1
#
_entry.id   AF-A0A8J6IJW4-F1
#
_cell.length_a   1.000
_cell.length_b   1.000
_cell.length_c   1.000
_cell.angle_alpha   90.00
_cell.angle_beta   90.00
_cell.angle_gamma   90.00
#
_symmetry.space_group_name_H-M   'P 1'
#
loop_
_entity.id
_entity.type
_entity.pdbx_description
1 polymer ?
#
loop_
_entity_poly.entity_id
_entity_poly.type
_entity_poly.pdbx_seq_one_letter_code
_entity_poly.pdbx_strand_id
1 'polypeptide(L)' 'MESLTHPAFAGLAIGLGAGVSIGVALAIALDNPLIGLGIGLALAFGLSTALILALGQAAKDGDQSPDASAK' A
#
# COMPACT_ATOMS: atom_id res chain seq x y z
N MET A 1 11.58 -4.29 -21.88
CA MET A 1 10.54 -4.65 -20.88
C MET A 1 10.46 -3.48 -19.93
N GLU A 2 9.79 -2.42 -20.38
CA GLU A 2 9.66 -1.17 -19.64
C GLU A 2 9.02 -1.42 -18.28
N SER A 3 9.64 -0.83 -17.27
CA SER A 3 9.21 -0.70 -15.89
C SER A 3 7.78 -0.16 -15.78
N LEU A 4 6.78 -1.05 -15.80
CA LEU A 4 5.38 -0.75 -15.49
C LEU A 4 5.07 -0.89 -14.00
N THR A 5 6.07 -0.89 -13.13
CA THR A 5 5.91 -0.69 -11.69
C THR A 5 5.60 0.78 -11.42
N HIS A 6 4.38 1.20 -11.76
CA HIS A 6 3.85 2.44 -11.23
C HIS A 6 3.79 2.29 -9.70
N PRO A 7 4.33 3.26 -8.92
CA PRO A 7 4.31 3.20 -7.45
C PRO A 7 2.89 3.03 -6.90
N ALA A 8 1.90 3.56 -7.64
CA ALA A 8 0.48 3.35 -7.40
C ALA A 8 0.06 1.86 -7.49
N PHE A 9 0.54 1.14 -8.49
CA PHE A 9 0.19 -0.26 -8.73
C PHE A 9 0.87 -1.19 -7.71
N ALA A 10 2.12 -0.90 -7.34
CA ALA A 10 2.81 -1.64 -6.29
C ALA A 10 2.14 -1.46 -4.92
N GLY A 11 1.74 -0.22 -4.58
CA GLY A 11 1.01 0.06 -3.35
C GLY A 11 -0.35 -0.66 -3.29
N LEU A 12 -1.06 -0.72 -4.42
CA LEU A 12 -2.33 -1.42 -4.53
C LEU A 12 -2.18 -2.94 -4.44
N ALA A 13 -1.21 -3.54 -5.12
CA ALA A 13 -0.96 -4.97 -5.05
C ALA A 13 -0.59 -5.43 -3.62
N ILE A 14 0.26 -4.66 -2.93
CA ILE A 14 0.66 -4.96 -1.54
C ILE A 14 -0.52 -4.77 -0.58
N GLY A 15 -1.26 -3.67 -0.70
CA GLY A 15 -2.44 -3.42 0.11
C GLY A 15 -3.48 -4.52 -0.04
N LEU A 16 -3.81 -4.91 -1.28
CA LEU A 16 -4.78 -5.97 -1.56
C LEU A 16 -4.30 -7.34 -1.06
N GLY A 17 -3.03 -7.70 -1.31
CA GLY A 17 -2.47 -8.97 -0.85
C GLY A 17 -2.46 -9.08 0.69
N ALA A 18 -1.98 -8.05 1.37
CA ALA A 18 -1.93 -8.03 2.84
C ALA A 18 -3.33 -8.00 3.45
N GLY A 19 -4.20 -7.10 2.98
CA GLY A 19 -5.55 -6.93 3.54
C GLY A 19 -6.45 -8.14 3.30
N VAL A 20 -6.37 -8.81 2.14
CA VAL A 20 -7.12 -10.07 1.90
C VAL A 20 -6.62 -11.18 2.83
N SER A 21 -5.30 -11.33 2.98
CA SER A 21 -4.73 -12.36 3.86
C SER A 21 -5.14 -12.17 5.32
N ILE A 22 -5.06 -10.93 5.81
CA ILE A 22 -5.49 -10.55 7.16
C ILE A 22 -7.01 -10.76 7.31
N GLY A 23 -7.79 -10.36 6.31
CA GLY A 23 -9.24 -10.53 6.32
C GLY A 23 -9.69 -11.98 6.36
N VAL A 24 -9.03 -12.87 5.61
CA VAL A 24 -9.29 -14.32 5.65
C VAL A 24 -8.92 -14.91 7.01
N ALA A 25 -7.78 -14.50 7.60
CA ALA A 25 -7.41 -14.95 8.94
C ALA A 25 -8.43 -14.49 10.00
N LEU A 26 -8.89 -13.24 9.93
CA LEU A 26 -9.95 -12.70 10.79
C LEU A 26 -11.30 -13.40 10.56
N ALA A 27 -11.64 -13.72 9.31
CA ALA A 27 -12.86 -14.43 8.97
C ALA A 27 -12.90 -15.81 9.63
N ILE A 28 -11.79 -16.55 9.58
CA ILE A 28 -11.64 -17.85 10.21
C ILE A 28 -11.65 -17.72 11.74
N ALA A 29 -10.95 -16.72 12.29
CA ALA A 29 -10.86 -16.53 13.74
C ALA A 29 -12.18 -16.13 14.40
N LEU A 30 -13.00 -15.33 13.71
CA LEU A 30 -14.32 -14.89 14.18
C LEU A 30 -15.44 -15.84 13.75
N ASP A 31 -15.15 -16.87 12.95
CA ASP A 31 -16.13 -17.72 12.25
C ASP A 31 -17.21 -16.89 11.52
N ASN A 32 -16.81 -15.72 11.01
CA ASN A 32 -17.70 -14.78 10.38
C ASN A 32 -17.03 -14.15 9.15
N PRO A 33 -17.31 -14.68 7.94
CA PRO A 33 -16.66 -14.24 6.72
C PRO A 33 -17.00 -12.79 6.36
N LEU A 34 -18.20 -12.31 6.72
CA LEU A 34 -18.61 -10.92 6.45
C LEU A 34 -17.76 -9.93 7.23
N ILE A 35 -17.52 -10.19 8.52
CA ILE A 35 -16.71 -9.30 9.36
C ILE A 35 -15.23 -9.38 8.96
N GLY A 36 -14.71 -10.60 8.78
CA GLY A 36 -13.31 -10.79 8.41
C GLY A 36 -12.96 -10.17 7.07
N LEU A 37 -13.73 -10.43 6.01
CA LEU A 37 -13.50 -9.81 4.70
C LEU A 37 -13.81 -8.30 4.72
N GLY A 38 -14.82 -7.86 5.47
CA GLY A 38 -15.12 -6.43 5.62
C GLY A 38 -13.94 -5.65 6.20
N ILE A 39 -13.36 -6.15 7.29
CA ILE A 39 -12.16 -5.55 7.92
C ILE A 39 -10.95 -5.69 7.00
N GLY A 40 -10.75 -6.87 6.39
CA GLY A 40 -9.64 -7.12 5.49
C GLY A 40 -9.62 -6.21 4.26
N LEU A 41 -10.79 -5.97 3.65
CA LEU A 41 -10.92 -5.04 2.53
C LEU A 41 -10.73 -3.59 2.98
N ALA A 42 -11.27 -3.20 4.15
CA ALA A 42 -11.03 -1.86 4.71
C ALA A 42 -9.52 -1.62 4.95
N LEU A 43 -8.81 -2.61 5.48
CA LEU A 43 -7.36 -2.57 5.65
C LEU A 43 -6.62 -2.59 4.31
N ALA A 44 -7.08 -3.37 3.33
CA ALA A 44 -6.47 -3.42 2.01
C ALA A 44 -6.45 -2.04 1.35
N PHE A 45 -7.60 -1.36 1.34
CA PHE A 45 -7.71 -0.02 0.79
C PHE A 45 -6.92 0.98 1.63
N GLY A 46 -7.08 0.99 2.96
CA GLY A 46 -6.38 1.92 3.84
C GLY A 46 -4.86 1.82 3.77
N LEU A 47 -4.33 0.59 3.77
CA LEU A 47 -2.89 0.33 3.64
C LEU A 47 -2.39 0.68 2.23
N SER A 48 -3.18 0.41 1.20
CA SER A 48 -2.84 0.81 -0.17
C SER A 48 -2.71 2.32 -0.29
N THR A 49 -3.65 3.12 0.22
CA THR A 49 -3.56 4.59 0.12
C THR A 49 -2.38 5.13 0.92
N ALA A 50 -2.17 4.61 2.13
CA ALA A 50 -1.04 5.00 2.97
C ALA A 50 0.30 4.70 2.31
N LEU A 51 0.44 3.51 1.69
CA LEU A 51 1.65 3.10 1.01
C LEU A 51 1.90 3.90 -0.27
N ILE A 52 0.87 4.20 -1.06
CA ILE A 52 0.98 5.05 -2.26
C ILE A 52 1.42 6.47 -1.88
N LEU A 53 0.85 7.03 -0.81
CA LEU A 53 1.24 8.35 -0.27
C LEU A 53 2.69 8.34 0.22
N ALA A 54 3.09 7.32 0.98
CA ALA A 54 4.46 7.17 1.48
C ALA A 54 5.47 7.03 0.33
N LEU A 55 5.15 6.22 -0.70
CA LEU A 55 6.00 6.05 -1.88
C LEU A 55 6.05 7.33 -2.74
N GLY A 56 4.95 8.07 -2.82
CA GLY A 56 4.88 9.37 -3.50
C GLY A 56 5.72 10.45 -2.79
N GLN A 57 5.73 10.45 -1.45
CA GLN A 57 6.60 11.33 -0.65
C GLN A 57 8.08 10.93 -0.79
N ALA A 58 8.39 9.63 -0.70
CA ALA A 58 9.75 9.12 -0.87
C ALA A 58 10.34 9.44 -2.27
N ALA A 59 9.51 9.37 -3.31
CA ALA A 59 9.90 9.77 -4.67
C ALA A 59 10.13 11.28 -4.81
N LYS A 60 9.49 12.10 -3.97
CA LYS A 60 9.61 13.57 -3.99
C LYS A 60 10.78 14.07 -3.14
N ASP A 61 11.07 13.40 -2.03
CA ASP A 61 12.21 13.72 -1.15
C ASP A 61 13.56 13.30 -1.75
N GLY A 62 13.57 12.25 -2.59
CA GLY A 62 14.76 11.85 -3.35
C GLY A 62 15.21 12.87 -4.41
N ASP A 63 14.36 13.82 -4.79
CA ASP A 63 14.66 14.89 -5.77
C ASP A 63 15.13 16.19 -5.09
N GLN A 64 15.09 16.26 -3.76
CA GLN A 64 15.57 17.40 -2.96
C GLN A 64 16.95 17.17 -2.35
N SER A 65 17.81 16.36 -2.99
CA SER A 65 19.22 16.33 -2.62
C SER A 65 19.90 17.67 -2.99
N PRO A 66 20.63 18.30 -2.05
CA PRO A 66 21.06 19.69 -2.11
C PRO A 66 22.31 19.91 -2.98
N ASP A 67 22.12 20.14 -4.29
CA ASP A 67 23.21 20.49 -5.22
C ASP A 67 22.90 21.76 -6.04
N ALA A 68 22.53 22.86 -5.38
CA ALA A 68 22.29 24.12 -6.07
C ALA A 68 22.67 25.40 -5.30
N SER A 69 23.66 25.37 -4.40
CA SER A 69 24.18 26.62 -3.82
C SER A 69 25.68 26.65 -3.51
N ALA A 70 26.46 25.76 -4.13
CA ALA A 70 27.92 25.84 -4.13
C ALA A 70 28.44 26.04 -5.56
N LYS A 71 28.14 27.20 -6.16
CA LYS A 71 28.95 27.77 -7.25
C LYS A 71 28.70 29.26 -7.41
#